data_AF-T1AFI5-F1
#
_entry.id   AF-T1AFI5-F1
#
_cell.length_a   1.000
_cell.length_b   1.000
_cell.length_c   1.000
_cell.angle_alpha   90.00
_cell.angle_beta   90.00
_cell.angle_gamma   90.00
#
_symmetry.space_group_name_H-M   'P 1'
#
loop_
_entity.id
_entity.type
_entity.pdbx_description
1 polymer ?
#
loop_
_entity_poly.entity_id
_entity_poly.type
_entity_poly.pdbx_seq_one_letter_code
_entity_poly.pdbx_strand_id
1 'polypeptide(L)'
;MGGAWLARGYQRVPDDLRRLAVSLTLSVSACFLLTQGSFYWLGNRIAHESIAGWWSNFLSWYGYFMLVTAGYVGLAALGHIAVTGRLPARAPANAMTATRDRV
;
A
#
# COMPACT_ATOMS: atom_id res chain seq x y z
N MET A 1 -6.00 2.37 -5.89
CA MET A 1 -5.98 1.37 -6.99
C MET A 1 -5.16 0.11 -6.63
N GLY A 2 -3.95 0.21 -6.07
CA GLY A 2 -3.13 -0.97 -5.71
C GLY A 2 -3.71 -1.90 -4.62
N GLY A 3 -4.30 -1.35 -3.55
CA GLY A 3 -4.80 -2.16 -2.42
C GLY A 3 -5.93 -3.14 -2.77
N ALA A 4 -6.79 -2.78 -3.72
CA ALA A 4 -7.88 -3.66 -4.18
C ALA A 4 -7.37 -4.83 -5.05
N TRP A 5 -6.19 -4.69 -5.68
CA TRP A 5 -5.58 -5.76 -6.46
C TRP A 5 -4.88 -6.77 -5.57
N LEU A 6 -4.17 -6.30 -4.53
CA LEU A 6 -3.54 -7.17 -3.53
C LEU A 6 -4.58 -7.95 -2.71
N ALA A 7 -5.71 -7.33 -2.36
CA ALA A 7 -6.78 -7.98 -1.61
C ALA A 7 -7.45 -9.15 -2.36
N ARG A 8 -7.43 -9.14 -3.70
CA ARG A 8 -8.06 -10.19 -4.53
C ARG A 8 -7.18 -11.43 -4.74
N GLY A 9 -5.87 -11.33 -4.47
CA GLY A 9 -4.90 -12.39 -4.69
C GLY A 9 -4.12 -12.83 -3.45
N TYR A 10 -4.53 -12.39 -2.26
CA TYR A 10 -3.83 -12.65 -1.00
C TYR A 10 -3.84 -14.16 -0.68
N GLN A 11 -2.69 -14.81 -0.88
CA GLN A 11 -2.50 -16.25 -0.69
C GLN A 11 -1.64 -16.55 0.55
N ARG A 12 -1.24 -15.51 1.32
CA ARG A 12 -0.32 -15.59 2.47
C ARG A 12 1.05 -16.17 2.11
N VAL A 13 1.53 -15.87 0.90
CA VAL A 13 2.84 -16.34 0.38
C VAL A 13 3.83 -15.17 0.43
N PRO A 14 5.14 -15.38 0.69
CA PRO A 14 6.14 -14.30 0.70
C PRO A 14 6.12 -13.37 -0.53
N ASP A 15 5.69 -13.90 -1.68
CA ASP A 15 5.54 -13.18 -2.94
C ASP A 15 4.48 -12.06 -2.90
N ASP A 16 3.50 -12.13 -1.99
CA ASP A 16 2.50 -11.07 -1.78
C ASP A 16 3.13 -9.81 -1.20
N LEU A 17 4.20 -9.93 -0.39
CA LEU A 17 4.93 -8.79 0.14
C LEU A 17 5.67 -8.04 -0.97
N ARG A 18 6.26 -8.79 -1.92
CA ARG A 18 6.90 -8.19 -3.10
C ARG A 18 5.87 -7.46 -3.96
N ARG A 19 4.69 -8.06 -4.19
CA ARG A 19 3.60 -7.42 -4.94
C ARG A 19 3.07 -6.16 -4.26
N LEU A 20 2.91 -6.20 -2.93
CA LEU A 20 2.52 -5.02 -2.15
C LEU A 20 3.55 -3.89 -2.34
N ALA A 21 4.83 -4.20 -2.13
CA ALA A 21 5.91 -3.23 -2.25
C ALA A 21 5.95 -2.60 -3.65
N VAL A 22 5.90 -3.42 -4.71
CA VAL A 22 5.89 -2.91 -6.10
C VAL A 22 4.66 -2.04 -6.37
N SER A 23 3.46 -2.47 -5.95
CA SER A 23 2.23 -1.70 -6.19
C SER A 23 2.21 -0.37 -5.43
N LEU A 24 2.77 -0.36 -4.22
CA LEU A 24 2.86 0.81 -3.37
C LEU A 24 3.83 1.81 -3.97
N THR A 25 5.02 1.35 -4.35
CA THR A 25 6.03 2.18 -5.02
C THR A 25 5.44 2.80 -6.27
N LEU A 26 4.91 1.99 -7.20
CA LEU A 26 4.35 2.50 -8.47
C LEU A 26 3.20 3.51 -8.26
N SER A 27 2.27 3.22 -7.34
CA SER A 27 1.15 4.13 -7.08
C SER A 27 1.62 5.46 -6.50
N VAL A 28 2.56 5.42 -5.56
CA VAL A 28 3.07 6.63 -4.91
C VAL A 28 3.99 7.41 -5.84
N SER A 29 4.82 6.75 -6.66
CA SER A 29 5.60 7.42 -7.70
C SER A 29 4.69 8.18 -8.66
N ALA A 30 3.65 7.53 -9.18
CA ALA A 30 2.70 8.16 -10.10
C ALA A 30 1.96 9.33 -9.42
N CYS A 31 1.49 9.13 -8.20
CA CYS A 31 0.82 10.18 -7.42
C CYS A 31 1.74 11.38 -7.19
N PHE A 32 2.98 11.15 -6.75
CA PHE A 32 3.94 12.21 -6.46
C PHE A 32 4.32 12.96 -7.75
N LEU A 33 4.57 12.25 -8.86
CA LEU A 33 4.82 12.84 -10.17
C LEU A 33 3.69 13.76 -10.63
N LEU A 34 2.45 13.27 -10.57
CA LEU A 34 1.28 14.03 -11.01
C LEU A 34 1.04 15.25 -10.13
N THR A 35 1.20 15.12 -8.82
CA THR A 35 0.92 16.20 -7.87
C THR A 35 2.02 17.27 -7.93
N GLN A 36 3.30 16.88 -7.86
CA GLN A 36 4.42 17.83 -7.97
C GLN A 36 4.50 18.48 -9.35
N GLY A 37 4.28 17.71 -10.42
CA GLY A 37 4.23 18.24 -11.78
C GLY A 37 3.12 19.28 -11.92
N SER A 38 1.89 18.96 -11.48
CA SER A 38 0.77 19.89 -11.60
C SER A 38 1.00 21.18 -10.81
N PHE A 39 1.53 21.10 -9.59
CA PHE A 39 1.83 22.29 -8.78
C PHE A 39 2.98 23.14 -9.35
N TYR A 40 4.02 22.49 -9.90
CA TYR A 40 5.18 23.19 -10.46
C TYR A 40 4.82 23.93 -11.76
N TRP A 41 4.09 23.26 -12.67
CA TRP A 41 3.79 23.78 -14.01
C TRP A 41 2.48 24.60 -14.11
N LEU A 42 1.45 24.32 -13.30
CA LEU A 42 0.20 25.10 -13.31
C LEU A 42 0.16 26.20 -12.23
N GLY A 43 1.11 26.19 -11.28
CA GLY A 43 1.07 27.08 -10.13
C GLY A 43 1.46 28.54 -10.41
N ASN A 44 2.12 28.84 -11.54
CA ASN A 44 2.67 30.15 -11.89
C ASN A 44 3.48 30.81 -10.73
N ARG A 45 4.15 30.00 -9.90
CA ARG A 45 4.88 30.47 -8.70
C ARG A 45 6.38 30.68 -8.94
N ILE A 46 6.90 30.29 -10.09
CA ILE A 46 8.35 30.29 -10.38
C ILE A 46 8.57 30.97 -11.74
N ALA A 47 9.36 32.04 -11.76
CA ALA A 47 9.59 32.86 -12.97
C ALA A 47 10.53 32.22 -14.02
N HIS A 48 11.31 31.20 -13.63
CA HIS A 48 12.18 30.42 -14.52
C HIS A 48 11.97 28.92 -14.26
N GLU A 49 10.93 28.37 -14.86
CA GLU A 49 10.60 26.95 -14.79
C GLU A 49 11.65 26.15 -15.58
N SER A 50 12.29 25.18 -14.94
CA SER A 50 13.26 24.29 -15.61
C SER A 50 13.01 22.83 -15.25
N ILE A 51 13.05 21.96 -16.26
CA ILE A 51 12.88 20.51 -16.10
C ILE A 51 13.97 19.94 -15.16
N ALA A 52 15.19 20.46 -15.25
CA ALA A 52 16.32 20.04 -14.42
C ALA A 52 16.15 20.40 -12.94
N GLY A 53 15.67 21.62 -12.64
CA GLY A 53 15.39 22.05 -11.27
C GLY A 53 14.19 21.33 -10.66
N TRP A 54 13.17 21.05 -11.47
CA TRP A 54 12.04 20.21 -11.06
C TRP A 54 12.47 18.78 -10.73
N TRP A 55 13.30 18.17 -11.58
CA TRP A 55 13.76 16.79 -11.40
C TRP A 55 14.70 16.62 -10.20
N SER A 56 15.58 17.60 -9.93
CA SER A 56 16.44 17.56 -8.75
C SER A 56 15.63 17.67 -7.46
N ASN A 57 14.65 18.56 -7.42
CA ASN A 57 13.74 18.71 -6.29
C ASN A 57 12.89 17.44 -6.10
N PHE A 58 12.39 16.87 -7.19
CA PHE A 58 11.67 15.60 -7.19
C PHE A 58 12.49 14.51 -6.49
N LEU A 59 13.73 14.28 -6.91
CA LEU A 59 14.59 13.24 -6.34
C LEU A 59 14.99 13.51 -4.88
N SER A 60 15.22 14.77 -4.49
CA SER A 60 15.54 15.14 -3.11
C SER A 60 14.42 14.77 -2.13
N TRP A 61 13.16 14.97 -2.53
CA TRP A 61 12.01 14.77 -1.63
C TRP A 61 11.33 13.41 -1.81
N TYR A 62 11.53 12.77 -2.96
CA TYR A 62 10.91 11.48 -3.28
C TYR A 62 11.28 10.40 -2.27
N GLY A 63 12.55 10.33 -1.84
CA GLY A 63 13.02 9.37 -0.85
C GLY A 63 12.30 9.50 0.50
N TYR A 64 12.16 10.73 1.01
CA TYR A 64 11.44 10.99 2.26
C TYR A 64 9.95 10.67 2.15
N PHE A 65 9.33 11.03 1.03
CA PHE A 65 7.91 10.75 0.78
C PHE A 65 7.63 9.24 0.71
N MET A 66 8.51 8.49 0.05
CA MET A 66 8.52 7.03 0.03
C MET A 66 8.68 6.44 1.42
N LEU A 67 9.65 6.94 2.19
CA LEU A 67 9.94 6.44 3.53
C LEU A 67 8.74 6.58 4.47
N VAL A 68 8.11 7.77 4.50
CA VAL A 68 6.94 8.01 5.36
C VAL A 68 5.78 7.12 4.92
N THR A 69 5.51 7.03 3.62
CA THR A 69 4.40 6.22 3.10
C THR A 69 4.62 4.74 3.40
N ALA A 70 5.84 4.23 3.19
CA ALA A 70 6.21 2.86 3.52
C ALA A 70 6.11 2.59 5.04
N GLY A 71 6.50 3.56 5.87
CA GLY A 71 6.37 3.48 7.33
C GLY A 71 4.92 3.29 7.78
N TYR A 72 3.99 4.12 7.28
CA TYR A 72 2.56 3.98 7.61
C TYR A 72 1.99 2.65 7.14
N VAL A 73 2.30 2.24 5.90
CA VAL A 73 1.80 0.95 5.36
C VAL A 73 2.39 -0.23 6.13
N GLY A 74 3.67 -0.17 6.51
CA GLY A 74 4.33 -1.17 7.33
C GLY A 74 3.69 -1.29 8.71
N LEU A 75 3.43 -0.17 9.38
CA LEU A 75 2.72 -0.16 10.66
C LEU A 75 1.31 -0.74 10.55
N ALA A 76 0.56 -0.38 9.51
CA ALA A 76 -0.76 -0.94 9.26
C ALA A 76 -0.72 -2.45 9.02
N ALA A 77 0.27 -2.94 8.26
CA ALA A 77 0.47 -4.37 8.00
C ALA A 77 0.83 -5.13 9.29
N LEU A 78 1.73 -4.59 10.12
CA LEU A 78 2.08 -5.18 11.42
C LEU A 78 0.86 -5.23 12.35
N GLY A 79 0.07 -4.16 12.40
CA GLY A 79 -1.19 -4.11 13.13
C GLY A 79 -2.18 -5.17 12.64
N HIS A 80 -2.31 -5.33 11.33
CA HIS A 80 -3.17 -6.35 10.73
C HIS A 80 -2.76 -7.76 11.16
N ILE A 81 -1.47 -8.11 11.06
CA ILE A 81 -0.93 -9.41 11.49
C ILE A 81 -1.19 -9.64 12.99
N ALA A 82 -0.97 -8.63 13.83
CA ALA A 82 -1.17 -8.72 15.27
C ALA A 82 -2.64 -8.97 15.65
N VAL A 83 -3.59 -8.45 14.88
CA VAL A 83 -5.03 -8.71 15.08
C VAL A 83 -5.41 -10.09 14.55
N THR A 84 -5.03 -10.43 13.31
CA THR A 84 -5.41 -11.71 12.69
C THR A 84 -4.74 -12.92 13.34
N GLY A 85 -3.53 -12.76 13.89
CA GLY A 85 -2.84 -13.82 14.62
C GLY A 85 -3.45 -14.14 15.99
N ARG A 86 -4.28 -13.24 16.52
CA ARG A 86 -4.98 -13.42 17.81
C ARG A 86 -6.41 -13.95 17.65
N LEU A 87 -6.94 -14.00 16.43
CA LEU A 87 -8.27 -14.52 16.19
C LEU A 87 -8.21 -16.06 16.08
N PRO A 88 -8.92 -16.80 16.95
CA PRO A 88 -8.98 -18.26 16.83
C PRO A 88 -9.56 -18.65 15.47
N ALA A 89 -8.99 -19.67 14.84
CA ALA A 89 -9.50 -20.22 13.60
C ALA A 89 -10.97 -20.58 13.80
N ARG A 90 -11.85 -19.98 13.00
CA ARG A 90 -13.28 -20.23 13.06
C ARG A 90 -13.49 -21.72 12.79
N ALA A 91 -13.91 -22.48 13.81
CA ALA A 91 -14.16 -23.90 13.66
C ALA A 91 -15.17 -24.13 12.53
N PRO A 92 -14.94 -25.10 11.63
CA PRO A 92 -15.85 -25.33 10.50
C PRO A 92 -17.25 -25.65 11.03
N ALA A 93 -18.25 -24.93 10.50
CA ALA A 93 -19.66 -25.01 10.90
C ALA A 93 -20.30 -26.40 10.71
N ASN A 94 -19.59 -27.34 10.08
CA ASN A 94 -20.05 -28.69 9.79
C ASN A 94 -20.02 -29.64 11.01
N ALA A 95 -19.40 -29.23 12.14
CA ALA A 95 -19.42 -30.03 13.37
C ALA A 95 -20.77 -29.97 14.12
N MET A 96 -21.63 -28.99 13.82
CA MET A 96 -22.89 -28.79 14.56
C MET A 96 -24.08 -29.55 14.00
N THR A 97 -24.00 -30.04 12.74
CA THR A 97 -25.03 -30.89 12.13
C THR A 97 -24.86 -32.37 12.48
N ALA A 98 -23.62 -32.86 12.66
CA ALA A 98 -23.36 -34.29 12.94
C ALA A 98 -23.86 -34.76 14.32
N THR A 99 -24.05 -33.86 15.27
CA THR A 99 -24.57 -34.19 16.61
C THR A 99 -26.11 -34.22 16.67
N ARG A 100 -26.80 -33.66 15.66
CA ARG A 100 -28.27 -33.57 15.64
C ARG A 100 -28.95 -34.82 15.07
N ASP A 101 -28.21 -35.67 14.35
CA ASP A 101 -28.73 -36.91 13.75
C ASP A 101 -28.48 -38.17 14.62
N ARG A 102 -28.03 -38.00 15.88
CA ARG A 102 -27.80 -39.12 16.83
C ARG A 102 -28.72 -39.09 18.06
N VAL A 103 -29.96 -38.63 17.93
CA VAL A 103 -30.98 -38.71 18.98
C VAL A 103 -32.29 -39.22 18.40
#